data_AF-A0A7G5ZBX5-F1
#
_entry.id   AF-A0A7G5ZBX5-F1
#
_cell.length_a   1.000
_cell.length_b   1.000
_cell.length_c   1.000
_cell.angle_alpha   90.00
_cell.angle_beta   90.00
_cell.angle_gamma   90.00
#
_symmetry.space_group_name_H-M   'P 1'
#
loop_
_entity.id
_entity.type
_entity.pdbx_description
1 polymer ?
#
loop_
_entity_poly.entity_id
_entity_poly.type
_entity_poly.pdbx_seq_one_letter_code
_entity_poly.pdbx_strand_id
1 'polypeptide(L)'
;MTAATPAAPRLTRQGAVAALVAGVAQDLHAAAEIHALLERQFQAALRHRGAELAQLAEELTPALDAMDARRRQRVALVRALHGPDATMATFIATQPEPGRATLAANWGELERLVVACKGATTRNGNLLAEQFTTMQRVLHGGDGTYAPR
;
A
#
# COMPACT_ATOMS: atom_id res chain seq x y z
N MET A 1 -3.74 -49.10 -11.74
CA MET A 1 -3.36 -48.32 -10.55
C MET A 1 -3.38 -46.84 -10.93
N THR A 2 -4.52 -46.18 -10.72
CA THR A 2 -4.69 -44.74 -10.96
C THR A 2 -4.39 -44.01 -9.65
N ALA A 3 -3.29 -43.25 -9.63
CA ALA A 3 -2.93 -42.42 -8.50
C ALA A 3 -3.93 -41.26 -8.38
N ALA A 4 -4.56 -41.14 -7.21
CA ALA A 4 -5.42 -40.02 -6.89
C ALA A 4 -4.58 -38.76 -6.70
N THR A 5 -4.83 -37.74 -7.53
CA THR A 5 -4.30 -36.39 -7.36
C THR A 5 -4.72 -35.84 -5.99
N PRO A 6 -3.80 -35.32 -5.15
CA PRO A 6 -4.16 -34.76 -3.86
C PRO A 6 -5.07 -33.55 -4.06
N ALA A 7 -6.24 -33.57 -3.43
CA ALA A 7 -7.15 -32.42 -3.39
C ALA A 7 -6.42 -31.24 -2.73
N ALA A 8 -6.40 -30.09 -3.42
CA ALA A 8 -5.90 -28.85 -2.86
C ALA A 8 -6.51 -28.62 -1.46
N PRO A 9 -5.74 -28.15 -0.46
CA PRO A 9 -6.23 -28.00 0.90
C PRO A 9 -7.46 -27.10 0.89
N ARG A 10 -8.63 -27.68 1.19
CA ARG A 10 -9.88 -26.93 1.29
C ARG A 10 -9.71 -25.96 2.45
N LEU A 11 -9.70 -24.67 2.13
CA LEU A 11 -9.57 -23.61 3.12
C LEU A 11 -10.74 -23.73 4.09
N THR A 12 -10.46 -24.16 5.33
CA THR A 12 -11.49 -24.35 6.35
C THR A 12 -11.97 -22.98 6.83
N ARG A 13 -13.21 -22.90 7.33
CA ARG A 13 -13.74 -21.65 7.91
C ARG A 13 -12.79 -21.08 8.97
N GLN A 14 -12.26 -21.92 9.85
CA GLN A 14 -11.29 -21.53 10.86
C GLN A 14 -9.97 -21.01 10.24
N GLY A 15 -9.47 -21.66 9.19
CA GLY A 15 -8.29 -21.19 8.44
C GLY A 15 -8.50 -19.83 7.79
N ALA A 16 -9.69 -19.56 7.24
CA ALA A 16 -10.04 -18.27 6.66
C ALA A 16 -10.08 -17.16 7.72
N VAL A 17 -10.67 -17.44 8.88
CA VAL A 17 -10.69 -16.50 10.02
C VAL A 17 -9.26 -16.19 10.49
N ALA A 18 -8.43 -17.22 10.68
CA ALA A 18 -7.03 -17.04 11.07
C ALA A 18 -6.24 -16.22 10.05
N ALA A 19 -6.43 -16.49 8.76
CA ALA A 19 -5.79 -15.74 7.67
C ALA A 19 -6.22 -14.26 7.66
N LEU A 20 -7.50 -13.97 7.93
CA LEU A 20 -7.98 -12.58 8.03
C LEU A 20 -7.37 -11.83 9.22
N VAL A 21 -7.32 -12.46 10.40
CA VAL A 21 -6.72 -11.84 11.59
C VAL A 21 -5.23 -11.56 11.38
N ALA A 22 -4.48 -12.56 10.90
CA ALA A 22 -3.06 -12.40 10.60
C ALA A 22 -2.82 -11.38 9.47
N GLY A 23 -3.68 -11.36 8.45
CA GLY A 23 -3.60 -10.45 7.32
C GLY A 23 -3.69 -8.98 7.73
N VAL A 24 -4.52 -8.63 8.72
CA VAL A 24 -4.60 -7.24 9.20
C VAL A 24 -3.29 -6.78 9.84
N ALA A 25 -2.62 -7.63 10.62
CA ALA A 25 -1.32 -7.29 11.20
C ALA A 25 -0.23 -7.14 10.13
N GLN A 26 -0.23 -8.02 9.13
CA GLN A 26 0.71 -7.93 8.00
C GLN A 26 0.48 -6.66 7.17
N ASP A 27 -0.78 -6.28 6.95
CA ASP A 27 -1.11 -5.06 6.22
C ASP A 27 -0.69 -3.80 6.99
N LEU A 28 -0.84 -3.78 8.31
CA LEU A 28 -0.35 -2.68 9.15
C LEU A 28 1.16 -2.48 9.00
N HIS A 29 1.92 -3.58 9.12
CA HIS A 29 3.37 -3.54 8.99
C HIS A 29 3.78 -3.02 7.61
N ALA A 30 3.22 -3.60 6.55
CA ALA A 30 3.55 -3.20 5.19
C ALA A 30 3.11 -1.76 4.87
N ALA A 31 1.96 -1.30 5.38
CA ALA A 31 1.53 0.08 5.20
C ALA A 31 2.49 1.06 5.87
N ALA A 32 3.01 0.73 7.06
CA ALA A 32 4.02 1.55 7.74
C ALA A 32 5.35 1.58 6.97
N GLU A 33 5.80 0.45 6.42
CA GLU A 33 6.99 0.38 5.58
C GLU A 33 6.84 1.22 4.30
N ILE A 34 5.71 1.08 3.59
CA ILE A 34 5.39 1.89 2.41
C ILE A 34 5.38 3.38 2.77
N HIS A 35 4.77 3.76 3.89
CA HIS A 35 4.76 5.15 4.34
C HIS A 35 6.19 5.68 4.57
N ALA A 36 7.06 4.89 5.20
CA ALA A 36 8.46 5.26 5.40
C ALA A 36 9.23 5.42 4.07
N LEU A 37 8.99 4.54 3.11
CA LEU A 37 9.55 4.65 1.75
C LEU A 37 9.08 5.91 1.03
N LEU A 38 7.79 6.24 1.15
CA LEU A 38 7.23 7.47 0.58
C LEU A 38 7.83 8.72 1.22
N GLU A 39 8.08 8.72 2.53
CA GLU A 39 8.76 9.85 3.17
C GLU A 39 10.23 9.95 2.72
N ARG A 40 10.95 8.83 2.60
CA ARG A 40 12.30 8.80 2.01
C ARG A 40 12.31 9.36 0.58
N GLN A 41 11.33 8.99 -0.24
CA GLN A 41 11.19 9.51 -1.61
C GLN A 41 10.99 11.02 -1.65
N PHE A 42 10.17 11.55 -0.74
CA PHE A 42 10.01 13.00 -0.60
C PHE A 42 11.34 13.69 -0.28
N GLN A 43 12.08 13.16 0.69
CA GLN A 43 13.37 13.70 1.11
C GLN A 43 14.45 13.60 0.01
N ALA A 44 14.45 12.52 -0.77
CA ALA A 44 15.33 12.34 -1.91
C ALA A 44 15.00 13.31 -3.05
N ALA A 45 13.70 13.54 -3.31
CA ALA A 45 13.24 14.50 -4.31
C ALA A 45 13.63 15.95 -3.97
N LEU A 46 13.46 16.36 -2.71
CA LEU A 46 13.91 17.68 -2.24
C LEU A 46 15.43 17.89 -2.36
N ARG A 47 16.21 16.82 -2.25
CA ARG A 47 17.68 16.86 -2.33
C ARG A 47 18.23 16.50 -3.72
N HIS A 48 17.35 16.38 -4.72
CA HIS A 48 17.70 16.02 -6.09
C HIS A 48 18.52 14.73 -6.22
N ARG A 49 18.25 13.74 -5.36
CA ARG A 49 19.00 12.47 -5.32
C ARG A 49 18.45 11.45 -6.32
N GLY A 50 18.74 11.66 -7.61
CA GLY A 50 18.22 10.82 -8.70
C GLY A 50 18.45 9.32 -8.54
N ALA A 51 19.64 8.90 -8.11
CA ALA A 51 19.94 7.48 -7.88
C ALA A 51 19.10 6.87 -6.74
N GLU A 52 18.93 7.61 -5.64
CA GLU A 52 18.08 7.16 -4.51
C GLU A 52 16.60 7.08 -4.93
N LEU A 53 16.13 8.01 -5.77
CA LEU A 53 14.77 7.97 -6.32
C LEU A 53 14.53 6.72 -7.19
N ALA A 54 15.51 6.31 -7.99
CA ALA A 54 15.41 5.09 -8.79
C ALA A 54 15.32 3.84 -7.91
N GLN A 55 16.19 3.72 -6.90
CA GLN A 55 16.16 2.62 -5.93
C GLN A 55 14.84 2.57 -5.16
N LEU A 56 14.35 3.72 -4.70
CA LEU A 56 13.06 3.79 -4.00
C LEU A 56 11.89 3.38 -4.89
N ALA A 57 11.94 3.63 -6.19
CA ALA A 57 10.91 3.14 -7.12
C ALA A 57 10.93 1.61 -7.22
N GLU A 58 12.11 1.00 -7.29
CA GLU A 58 12.30 -0.46 -7.28
C GLU A 58 11.82 -1.11 -5.98
N GLU A 59 11.93 -0.41 -4.84
CA GLU A 59 11.39 -0.86 -3.55
C GLU A 59 9.86 -0.66 -3.44
N LEU A 60 9.34 0.50 -3.86
CA LEU A 60 7.94 0.89 -3.69
C LEU A 60 6.98 0.09 -4.58
N THR A 61 7.33 -0.15 -5.85
CA THR A 61 6.45 -0.87 -6.79
C THR A 61 6.03 -2.25 -6.28
N PRO A 62 6.96 -3.18 -5.95
CA PRO A 62 6.58 -4.50 -5.45
C PRO A 62 5.86 -4.43 -4.09
N ALA A 63 6.18 -3.46 -3.23
CA ALA A 63 5.50 -3.29 -1.95
C ALA A 63 4.02 -2.89 -2.13
N LEU A 64 3.75 -1.96 -3.05
CA LEU A 64 2.39 -1.54 -3.40
C LEU A 64 1.59 -2.67 -4.05
N ASP A 65 2.21 -3.43 -4.97
CA ASP A 65 1.58 -4.59 -5.61
C ASP A 65 1.22 -5.67 -4.59
N ALA A 66 2.12 -5.97 -3.65
CA ALA A 66 1.87 -6.91 -2.58
C ALA A 66 0.73 -6.45 -1.65
N MET A 67 0.65 -5.15 -1.36
CA MET A 67 -0.44 -4.57 -0.57
C MET A 67 -1.79 -4.68 -1.29
N ASP A 68 -1.85 -4.45 -2.61
CA ASP A 68 -3.09 -4.62 -3.37
C ASP A 68 -3.51 -6.10 -3.46
N ALA A 69 -2.56 -7.02 -3.64
CA ALA A 69 -2.83 -8.46 -3.62
C ALA A 69 -3.45 -8.91 -2.28
N ARG A 70 -2.88 -8.47 -1.15
CA ARG A 70 -3.44 -8.76 0.19
C ARG A 70 -4.82 -8.14 0.39
N ARG A 71 -5.05 -6.92 -0.11
CA ARG A 71 -6.38 -6.29 -0.12
C ARG A 71 -7.41 -7.15 -0.86
N ARG A 72 -7.09 -7.62 -2.07
CA ARG A 72 -7.99 -8.47 -2.86
C ARG A 72 -8.27 -9.79 -2.15
N GLN A 73 -7.24 -10.44 -1.60
CA GLN A 73 -7.40 -11.67 -0.83
C GLN A 73 -8.30 -11.47 0.40
N ARG A 74 -8.10 -10.40 1.17
CA ARG A 74 -8.93 -10.07 2.34
C ARG A 74 -10.39 -9.88 1.96
N VAL A 75 -10.66 -9.10 0.91
CA VAL A 75 -12.04 -8.90 0.40
C VAL A 75 -12.66 -10.22 -0.03
N ALA A 76 -11.92 -11.08 -0.75
CA ALA A 76 -12.41 -12.38 -1.17
C ALA A 76 -12.75 -13.29 0.02
N LEU A 77 -11.90 -13.34 1.04
CA LEU A 77 -12.11 -14.15 2.25
C LEU A 77 -13.31 -13.66 3.07
N VAL A 78 -13.43 -12.34 3.29
CA VAL A 78 -14.58 -11.75 3.98
C VAL A 78 -15.88 -12.12 3.27
N ARG A 79 -15.91 -11.97 1.95
CA ARG A 79 -17.10 -12.28 1.14
C ARG A 79 -17.43 -13.76 1.15
N ALA A 80 -16.43 -14.63 1.09
CA ALA A 80 -16.63 -16.07 1.19
C ALA A 80 -17.20 -16.49 2.56
N LEU A 81 -16.87 -15.78 3.63
CA LEU A 81 -17.32 -16.10 4.99
C LEU A 81 -18.69 -15.53 5.35
N HIS A 82 -19.03 -14.36 4.83
CA HIS A 82 -20.16 -13.54 5.30
C HIS A 82 -21.10 -13.04 4.19
N GLY A 83 -20.85 -13.37 2.92
CA GLY A 83 -21.67 -12.98 1.78
C GLY A 83 -21.07 -11.86 0.92
N PRO A 84 -21.62 -11.63 -0.29
CA PRO A 84 -21.01 -10.78 -1.33
C PRO A 84 -20.80 -9.32 -0.92
N ASP A 85 -21.64 -8.79 -0.04
CA ASP A 85 -21.59 -7.39 0.43
C ASP A 85 -20.87 -7.24 1.76
N ALA A 86 -20.31 -8.33 2.31
CA ALA A 86 -19.63 -8.28 3.59
C ALA A 86 -18.35 -7.44 3.54
N THR A 87 -18.10 -6.74 4.65
CA THR A 87 -16.94 -5.86 4.85
C THR A 87 -16.07 -6.35 6.01
N MET A 88 -14.90 -5.74 6.20
CA MET A 88 -14.10 -6.02 7.39
C MET A 88 -14.84 -5.67 8.68
N ALA A 89 -15.69 -4.64 8.69
CA ALA A 89 -16.55 -4.35 9.83
C ALA A 89 -17.51 -5.50 10.15
N THR A 90 -18.11 -6.12 9.11
CA THR A 90 -18.93 -7.34 9.25
C THR A 90 -18.13 -8.47 9.90
N PHE A 91 -16.91 -8.73 9.41
CA PHE A 91 -16.04 -9.77 9.96
C PHE A 91 -15.64 -9.49 11.41
N ILE A 92 -15.20 -8.26 11.71
CA ILE A 92 -14.78 -7.81 13.05
C ILE A 92 -15.91 -7.99 14.06
N ALA A 93 -17.14 -7.59 13.72
CA ALA A 93 -18.30 -7.72 14.60
C ALA A 93 -18.61 -9.18 15.02
N THR A 94 -18.18 -10.18 14.22
CA THR A 94 -18.36 -11.60 14.53
C THR A 94 -17.27 -12.19 15.43
N GLN A 95 -16.20 -11.45 15.73
CA GLN A 95 -15.11 -11.95 16.57
C GLN A 95 -15.50 -11.93 18.06
N PRO A 96 -15.03 -12.89 18.87
CA PRO A 96 -15.19 -12.82 20.32
C PRO A 96 -14.27 -11.76 20.94
N GLU A 97 -14.66 -11.22 22.10
CA GLU A 97 -13.75 -10.43 22.93
C GLU A 97 -12.67 -11.32 23.58
N PRO A 98 -11.46 -10.81 23.85
CA PRO A 98 -10.97 -9.44 23.59
C PRO A 98 -10.43 -9.23 22.15
N GLY A 99 -10.47 -10.28 21.32
CA GLY A 99 -9.91 -10.25 19.96
C GLY A 99 -10.60 -9.24 19.06
N ARG A 100 -11.92 -9.04 19.21
CA ARG A 100 -12.68 -8.03 18.49
C ARG A 100 -12.14 -6.62 18.70
N ALA A 101 -11.95 -6.19 19.96
CA ALA A 101 -11.43 -4.85 20.25
C ALA A 101 -10.04 -4.62 19.64
N THR A 102 -9.16 -5.62 19.76
CA THR A 102 -7.80 -5.56 19.19
C THR A 102 -7.84 -5.47 17.66
N LEU A 103 -8.66 -6.29 17.01
CA LEU A 103 -8.78 -6.29 15.55
C LEU A 103 -9.42 -5.00 15.04
N ALA A 104 -10.40 -4.44 15.76
CA ALA A 104 -11.02 -3.16 15.43
C ALA A 104 -10.00 -2.01 15.52
N ALA A 105 -9.19 -1.97 16.57
CA ALA A 105 -8.13 -0.97 16.73
C ALA A 105 -7.09 -1.07 15.60
N ASN A 106 -6.62 -2.29 15.31
CA ASN A 106 -5.68 -2.55 14.23
C ASN A 106 -6.25 -2.17 12.85
N TRP A 107 -7.53 -2.45 12.61
CA TRP A 107 -8.19 -2.10 11.37
C TRP A 107 -8.32 -0.58 11.20
N GLY A 108 -8.74 0.14 12.24
CA GLY A 108 -8.81 1.61 12.20
C GLY A 108 -7.45 2.27 11.98
N GLU A 109 -6.39 1.73 12.60
CA GLU A 109 -5.02 2.20 12.37
C GLU A 109 -4.56 1.96 10.93
N LEU A 110 -4.91 0.79 10.36
CA LEU A 110 -4.60 0.49 8.97
C LEU A 110 -5.30 1.46 8.01
N GLU A 111 -6.57 1.77 8.25
CA GLU A 111 -7.31 2.75 7.44
C GLU A 111 -6.63 4.12 7.48
N ARG A 112 -6.20 4.56 8.66
CA ARG A 112 -5.46 5.81 8.85
C ARG A 112 -4.13 5.82 8.08
N LEU A 113 -3.34 4.75 8.19
CA LEU A 113 -2.07 4.63 7.48
C LEU A 113 -2.25 4.59 5.97
N VAL A 114 -3.25 3.88 5.45
CA VAL A 114 -3.55 3.85 4.01
C VAL A 114 -3.92 5.24 3.48
N VAL A 115 -4.68 6.03 4.24
CA VAL A 115 -4.96 7.43 3.88
C VAL A 115 -3.67 8.27 3.87
N ALA A 116 -2.79 8.09 4.87
CA ALA A 116 -1.51 8.78 4.91
C ALA A 116 -0.62 8.42 3.71
N CYS A 117 -0.52 7.13 3.35
CA CYS A 117 0.21 6.68 2.16
C CYS A 117 -0.34 7.31 0.88
N LYS A 118 -1.67 7.39 0.71
CA LYS A 118 -2.28 8.07 -0.45
C LYS A 118 -1.87 9.54 -0.52
N GLY A 119 -1.96 10.26 0.60
CA GLY A 119 -1.54 11.65 0.69
C GLY A 119 -0.06 11.84 0.33
N ALA A 120 0.82 10.98 0.86
CA ALA A 120 2.24 11.01 0.57
C ALA A 120 2.54 10.70 -0.91
N THR A 121 1.88 9.70 -1.51
CA THR A 121 2.01 9.39 -2.94
C THR A 121 1.62 10.59 -3.82
N THR A 122 0.48 11.23 -3.55
CA THR A 122 0.05 12.42 -4.30
C THR A 122 1.03 13.58 -4.14
N ARG A 123 1.46 13.86 -2.90
CA ARG A 123 2.44 14.91 -2.60
C ARG A 123 3.75 14.69 -3.37
N ASN A 124 4.27 13.47 -3.36
CA ASN A 124 5.52 13.13 -4.01
C ASN A 124 5.41 13.21 -5.53
N GLY A 125 4.30 12.73 -6.11
CA GLY A 125 4.03 12.82 -7.55
C GLY A 125 3.99 14.27 -8.04
N ASN A 126 3.32 15.15 -7.31
CA ASN A 126 3.29 16.58 -7.62
C ASN A 126 4.69 17.20 -7.57
N LEU A 127 5.45 16.94 -6.51
CA LEU A 127 6.82 17.45 -6.36
C LEU A 127 7.72 17.01 -7.52
N LEU A 128 7.68 15.74 -7.90
CA LEU A 128 8.51 15.22 -9.00
C LEU A 128 8.13 15.85 -10.34
N ALA A 129 6.83 16.05 -10.61
CA ALA A 129 6.36 16.72 -11.82
C ALA A 129 6.79 18.21 -11.89
N GLU A 130 6.74 18.92 -10.77
CA GLU A 130 7.21 20.31 -10.66
C GLU A 130 8.72 20.42 -10.90
N GLN A 131 9.50 19.49 -10.32
CA GLN A 131 10.94 19.44 -10.51
C GLN A 131 11.32 19.14 -11.96
N PHE A 132 10.61 18.22 -12.61
CA PHE A 132 10.79 17.92 -14.02
C PHE A 132 10.50 19.15 -14.91
N THR A 133 9.38 19.83 -14.66
CA THR A 133 9.00 21.05 -15.39
C THR A 133 10.04 22.16 -15.23
N THR A 134 10.57 22.33 -14.02
CA THR A 134 11.62 23.32 -13.73
C THR A 134 12.91 22.99 -14.49
N MET A 135 13.35 21.73 -14.45
CA MET A 135 14.52 21.26 -15.19
C MET A 135 14.35 21.45 -16.71
N GLN A 136 13.18 21.12 -17.26
CA GLN A 136 12.92 21.32 -18.69
C GLN A 136 13.02 22.79 -19.09
N ARG A 137 12.53 23.72 -18.25
CA ARG A 137 12.68 25.16 -18.49
C ARG A 137 14.12 25.62 -18.42
N VAL A 138 14.93 25.11 -17.50
CA VAL A 138 16.37 25.44 -17.42
C VAL A 138 17.11 24.92 -18.66
N LEU A 139 16.80 23.70 -19.10
CA LEU A 139 17.50 23.05 -20.22
C LEU A 139 17.10 23.59 -21.59
N HIS A 140 15.85 24.07 -21.76
CA HIS A 140 15.31 24.49 -23.07
C HIS A 140 14.86 25.95 -23.12
N GLY A 141 14.88 26.68 -22.00
CA GLY A 141 14.37 28.06 -21.90
C GLY A 141 15.45 29.14 -21.95
N GLY A 142 16.66 28.81 -22.42
CA GLY A 142 17.82 29.69 -22.48
C GLY A 142 18.03 30.45 -23.80
N ASP A 143 16.98 30.73 -24.60
CA ASP A 143 17.09 31.51 -25.84
C ASP A 143 16.38 32.88 -25.75
N GLY A 144 16.56 33.58 -24.63
CA GLY A 144 15.85 34.83 -24.33
C GLY A 144 16.69 35.90 -23.63
N THR A 145 17.75 36.35 -24.28
CA THR A 145 18.28 37.74 -24.29
C THR A 145 18.23 38.56 -22.99
N TYR A 146 19.34 38.61 -22.25
CA TYR A 146 19.72 39.83 -21.54
C TYR A 146 20.62 40.68 -22.45
N ALA A 147 20.08 41.78 -22.96
CA ALA A 147 20.87 42.84 -23.59
C ALA A 147 20.61 44.13 -22.81
N PRO A 148 21.57 44.62 -22.00
CA PRO A 148 21.41 45.90 -21.32
C PRO A 148 21.56 47.04 -22.33
N ARG A 149 20.62 47.97 -22.32
CA ARG A 149 20.83 49.36 -22.73
C ARG A 149 20.39 50.26 -21.58
#